data_AF-A0A9Q0RYK4-F1
#
_entry.id   AF-A0A9Q0RYK4-F1
#
_cell.length_a   1.000
_cell.length_b   1.000
_cell.length_c   1.000
_cell.angle_alpha   90.00
_cell.angle_beta   90.00
_cell.angle_gamma   90.00
#
_symmetry.space_group_name_H-M   'P 1'
#
loop_
_entity.id
_entity.type
_entity.pdbx_description
1 polymer ?
#
loop_
_entity_poly.entity_id
_entity_poly.type
_entity_poly.pdbx_seq_one_letter_code
_entity_poly.pdbx_strand_id
1 'polypeptide(L)'
;MSDKVTVLFVSVGNICRSPIAEAVFRDMVSKDGYSDEFEIDSAGLTSYHEGDNVESRTLSTLEKYGLTYEKKARKIKDEDYAYFDHILTMDEESVCRLKNMARSLKVPPTKIKLLGSFDPEGVTKIRDPIRHVAISICAPIADWNVGCSPEPRCIQVLAEHNMTSDHITRQITESDYLEFDYIFGMDDYNIEDLKAGAPKPSKAKILLLGEYDFNKPNVIPDPYFERDIHGFRSVFDQIYRSCKNFYEREIKVKS
;
A
#
# COMPACT_ATOMS: atom_id res chain seq x y z
N MET A 1 18.15 36.20 5.99
CA MET A 1 18.22 34.78 6.39
C MET A 1 17.89 34.01 5.14
N SER A 2 18.76 33.10 4.71
CA SER A 2 18.42 32.23 3.58
C SER A 2 17.25 31.34 4.03
N ASP A 3 16.16 31.32 3.27
CA ASP A 3 15.06 30.39 3.55
C ASP A 3 15.62 28.97 3.40
N LYS A 4 15.39 28.13 4.41
CA LYS A 4 15.82 26.73 4.38
C LYS A 4 15.05 25.98 3.29
N VAL A 5 15.70 25.04 2.64
CA VAL A 5 15.03 24.12 1.71
C VAL A 5 14.30 23.05 2.51
N THR A 6 13.00 22.94 2.30
CA THR A 6 12.14 22.00 3.05
C THR A 6 11.79 20.77 2.20
N VAL A 7 12.10 19.56 2.70
CA VAL A 7 11.87 18.29 1.99
C VAL A 7 11.05 17.32 2.84
N LEU A 8 9.95 16.83 2.29
CA LEU A 8 9.08 15.81 2.90
C LEU A 8 9.08 14.51 2.08
N PHE A 9 9.45 13.41 2.72
CA PHE A 9 9.35 12.07 2.14
C PHE A 9 8.02 11.40 2.50
N VAL A 10 7.28 10.89 1.52
CA VAL A 10 5.95 10.31 1.75
C VAL A 10 5.85 8.89 1.22
N SER A 11 5.41 7.97 2.08
CA SER A 11 4.98 6.62 1.68
C SER A 11 3.59 6.33 2.22
N VAL A 12 3.01 5.16 1.96
CA VAL A 12 1.63 4.85 2.39
C VAL A 12 1.47 4.96 3.91
N GLY A 13 2.27 4.21 4.67
CA GLY A 13 2.11 4.10 6.14
C GLY A 13 3.24 4.71 6.98
N ASN A 14 4.23 5.37 6.39
CA ASN A 14 5.37 5.99 7.11
C ASN A 14 6.16 5.11 8.10
N ILE A 15 6.19 3.80 7.90
CA ILE A 15 6.95 2.87 8.75
C ILE A 15 8.09 2.15 8.02
N CYS A 16 8.23 2.32 6.71
CA CYS A 16 9.25 1.63 5.91
C CYS A 16 10.01 2.59 4.97
N ARG A 17 9.45 2.85 3.78
CA ARG A 17 10.17 3.57 2.70
C ARG A 17 10.49 5.02 3.05
N SER A 18 9.52 5.79 3.56
CA SER A 18 9.75 7.21 3.85
C SER A 18 10.68 7.48 5.04
N PRO A 19 10.66 6.70 6.15
CA PRO A 19 11.69 6.78 7.18
C PRO A 19 13.11 6.52 6.66
N ILE A 20 13.29 5.52 5.79
CA ILE A 20 14.61 5.23 5.19
C ILE A 20 15.09 6.42 4.37
N ALA A 21 14.24 6.96 3.50
CA ALA A 21 14.59 8.09 2.65
C ALA A 21 14.96 9.33 3.49
N GLU A 22 14.20 9.63 4.54
CA GLU A 22 14.52 10.72 5.47
C GLU A 22 15.87 10.50 6.16
N ALA A 23 16.11 9.31 6.71
CA ALA A 23 17.34 8.99 7.43
C ALA A 23 18.58 9.15 6.54
N VAL A 24 18.52 8.56 5.34
CA VAL A 24 19.61 8.60 4.35
C VAL A 24 19.85 10.03 3.87
N PHE A 25 18.80 10.77 3.53
CA PHE A 25 18.94 12.14 3.04
C PHE A 25 19.49 13.08 4.13
N ARG A 26 19.03 12.95 5.37
CA ARG A 26 19.55 13.72 6.51
C ARG A 26 21.03 13.44 6.76
N ASP A 27 21.44 12.18 6.70
CA ASP A 27 22.84 11.79 6.86
C ASP A 27 23.73 12.37 5.75
N MET A 28 23.29 12.32 4.49
CA MET A 28 24.00 12.93 3.36
C MET A 28 24.18 14.44 3.54
N VAL A 29 23.08 15.16 3.82
CA VAL A 29 23.10 16.61 4.04
C VAL A 29 24.02 16.98 5.22
N SER A 30 24.00 16.17 6.29
CA SER A 30 24.86 16.39 7.46
C SER A 30 26.34 16.14 7.16
N LYS A 31 26.67 15.11 6.38
CA LYS A 31 28.06 14.81 6.00
C LYS A 31 28.66 15.88 5.11
N ASP A 32 27.84 16.51 4.28
CA ASP A 32 28.27 17.58 3.39
C ASP A 32 28.26 18.96 4.07
N GLY A 33 27.82 19.06 5.34
CA GLY A 33 27.86 20.28 6.14
C GLY A 33 26.69 21.25 5.89
N TYR A 34 25.60 20.79 5.27
CA TYR A 34 24.45 21.63 4.90
C TYR A 34 23.25 21.49 5.84
N SER A 35 23.40 20.89 7.02
CA SER A 35 22.29 20.64 7.95
C SER A 35 21.45 21.88 8.29
N ASP A 36 22.09 23.06 8.38
CA ASP A 36 21.40 24.30 8.73
C ASP A 36 20.60 24.91 7.56
N GLU A 37 20.84 24.45 6.33
CA GLU A 37 20.16 24.90 5.12
C GLU A 37 18.92 24.08 4.78
N PHE A 38 18.71 22.95 5.46
CA PHE A 38 17.61 22.04 5.18
C PHE A 38 16.68 21.83 6.39
N GLU A 39 15.42 21.57 6.09
CA GLU A 39 14.47 20.95 7.01
C GLU A 39 13.89 19.71 6.36
N ILE A 40 14.03 18.56 7.04
CA ILE A 40 13.80 17.24 6.45
C ILE A 40 12.87 16.45 7.37
N ASP A 41 11.77 15.96 6.79
CA ASP A 41 10.75 15.18 7.48
C ASP A 41 10.23 14.01 6.61
N SER A 42 9.46 13.11 7.21
CA SER A 42 8.67 12.11 6.51
C SER A 42 7.26 11.97 7.08
N ALA A 43 6.34 11.51 6.22
CA ALA A 43 4.95 11.29 6.57
C ALA A 43 4.32 10.12 5.80
N GLY A 44 3.10 9.79 6.21
CA GLY A 44 2.26 8.73 5.67
C GLY A 44 1.05 9.31 4.95
N LEU A 45 0.61 8.68 3.85
CA LEU A 45 -0.66 9.04 3.22
C LEU A 45 -1.85 8.72 4.13
N THR A 46 -1.72 7.68 4.95
CA THR A 46 -2.77 7.21 5.85
C THR A 46 -2.36 7.44 7.30
N SER A 47 -3.36 7.48 8.19
CA SER A 47 -3.16 7.52 9.65
C SER A 47 -3.06 6.13 10.27
N TYR A 48 -2.98 5.06 9.46
CA TYR A 48 -3.05 3.69 9.96
C TYR A 48 -1.96 3.35 10.98
N HIS A 49 -0.76 3.90 10.76
CA HIS A 49 0.38 3.75 11.65
C HIS A 49 0.69 5.03 12.43
N GLU A 50 -0.24 5.98 12.52
CA GLU A 50 0.04 7.24 13.21
C GLU A 50 0.35 7.00 14.70
N GLY A 51 1.53 7.44 15.14
CA GLY A 51 2.05 7.22 16.48
C GLY A 51 2.83 5.91 16.68
N ASP A 52 2.81 5.01 15.69
CA ASP A 52 3.58 3.77 15.72
C ASP A 52 5.08 4.05 15.56
N ASN A 53 5.88 3.11 16.05
CA ASN A 53 7.30 3.09 15.73
C ASN A 53 7.51 2.64 14.28
N VAL A 54 8.62 3.08 13.69
CA VAL A 54 9.11 2.54 12.43
C VAL A 54 9.28 1.03 12.52
N GLU A 55 8.98 0.35 11.42
CA GLU A 55 8.98 -1.10 11.36
C GLU A 55 10.38 -1.66 11.67
N SER A 56 10.44 -2.79 12.41
CA SER A 56 11.70 -3.29 12.97
C SER A 56 12.76 -3.65 11.93
N ARG A 57 12.38 -4.22 10.77
CA ARG A 57 13.31 -4.52 9.67
C ARG A 57 13.83 -3.24 9.02
N THR A 58 13.03 -2.17 9.04
CA THR A 58 13.49 -0.85 8.60
C THR A 58 14.57 -0.31 9.52
N LEU A 59 14.36 -0.38 10.85
CA LEU A 59 15.38 0.01 11.84
C LEU A 59 16.65 -0.84 11.72
N SER A 60 16.52 -2.16 11.61
CA SER A 60 17.67 -3.06 11.40
C SER A 60 18.40 -2.80 10.09
N THR A 61 17.70 -2.30 9.06
CA THR A 61 18.35 -1.91 7.81
C THR A 61 19.16 -0.63 8.00
N LEU A 62 18.60 0.39 8.62
CA LEU A 62 19.29 1.65 8.90
C LEU A 62 20.54 1.45 9.77
N GLU A 63 20.44 0.59 10.78
CA GLU A 63 21.56 0.27 11.67
C GLU A 63 22.75 -0.35 10.91
N LYS A 64 22.50 -1.18 9.89
CA LYS A 64 23.56 -1.74 9.02
C LYS A 64 24.35 -0.68 8.27
N TYR A 65 23.75 0.48 8.02
CA TYR A 65 24.40 1.63 7.38
C TYR A 65 24.88 2.68 8.40
N GLY A 66 24.84 2.36 9.70
CA GLY A 66 25.26 3.25 10.78
C GLY A 66 24.29 4.40 11.03
N LEU A 67 23.04 4.29 10.59
CA LEU A 67 22.01 5.32 10.73
C LEU A 67 21.07 5.00 11.89
N THR A 68 20.71 6.04 12.64
CA THR A 68 19.70 5.97 13.71
C THR A 68 18.42 6.68 13.27
N TYR A 69 17.27 6.21 13.74
CA TYR A 69 15.99 6.80 13.43
C TYR A 69 15.00 6.63 14.58
N GLU A 70 14.56 7.74 15.15
CA GLU A 70 13.77 7.74 16.40
C GLU A 70 12.36 8.32 16.22
N LYS A 71 12.01 8.76 15.01
CA LYS A 71 10.71 9.39 14.76
C LYS A 71 9.62 8.34 14.64
N LYS A 72 8.43 8.73 15.07
CA LYS A 72 7.21 7.94 14.95
C LYS A 72 6.49 8.27 13.65
N ALA A 73 5.78 7.28 13.15
CA ALA A 73 4.97 7.46 11.95
C ALA A 73 3.89 8.53 12.19
N ARG A 74 3.69 9.41 11.22
CA ARG A 74 2.64 10.44 11.23
C ARG A 74 1.93 10.50 9.89
N LYS A 75 0.66 10.89 9.89
CA LYS A 75 -0.05 11.21 8.64
C LYS A 75 0.43 12.57 8.11
N ILE A 76 0.46 12.71 6.79
CA ILE A 76 0.61 14.01 6.13
C ILE A 76 -0.59 14.90 6.45
N LYS A 77 -0.32 16.16 6.77
CA LYS A 77 -1.32 17.18 7.11
C LYS A 77 -1.52 18.15 5.97
N ASP A 78 -2.62 18.88 5.96
CA ASP A 78 -2.91 19.87 4.91
C ASP A 78 -1.86 20.99 4.88
N GLU A 79 -1.35 21.36 6.06
CA GLU A 79 -0.29 22.37 6.20
C GLU A 79 1.03 21.93 5.56
N ASP A 80 1.32 20.62 5.54
CA ASP A 80 2.55 20.08 4.94
C ASP A 80 2.62 20.42 3.44
N TYR A 81 1.48 20.42 2.74
CA TYR A 81 1.43 20.74 1.31
C TYR A 81 1.86 22.18 1.03
N ALA A 82 1.49 23.11 1.90
CA ALA A 82 1.87 24.51 1.77
C ALA A 82 3.32 24.75 2.24
N TYR A 83 3.71 24.09 3.33
CA TYR A 83 4.98 24.28 4.01
C TYR A 83 6.18 23.77 3.20
N PHE A 84 6.12 22.52 2.72
CA PHE A 84 7.28 21.89 2.08
C PHE A 84 7.49 22.36 0.64
N ASP A 85 8.75 22.56 0.26
CA ASP A 85 9.17 22.91 -1.11
C ASP A 85 9.16 21.69 -2.02
N HIS A 86 9.53 20.54 -1.45
CA HIS A 86 9.60 19.27 -2.14
C HIS A 86 8.85 18.19 -1.36
N ILE A 87 7.91 17.52 -2.03
CA ILE A 87 7.21 16.34 -1.51
C ILE A 87 7.57 15.16 -2.42
N LEU A 88 8.39 14.26 -1.90
CA LEU A 88 8.95 13.13 -2.64
C LEU A 88 8.27 11.83 -2.21
N THR A 89 7.73 11.07 -3.17
CA THR A 89 7.01 9.83 -2.89
C THR A 89 7.50 8.64 -3.72
N MET A 90 7.01 7.45 -3.41
CA MET A 90 7.64 6.19 -3.78
C MET A 90 7.10 5.57 -5.07
N ASP A 91 5.83 5.85 -5.41
CA ASP A 91 5.13 5.23 -6.54
C ASP A 91 4.09 6.20 -7.14
N GLU A 92 3.67 5.90 -8.37
CA GLU A 92 2.79 6.73 -9.18
C GLU A 92 1.40 6.88 -8.56
N GLU A 93 0.94 5.83 -7.87
CA GLU A 93 -0.32 5.82 -7.13
C GLU A 93 -0.32 6.89 -6.02
N SER A 94 0.76 6.92 -5.23
CA SER A 94 0.97 7.92 -4.19
C SER A 94 1.07 9.33 -4.77
N VAL A 95 1.76 9.51 -5.91
CA VAL A 95 1.81 10.81 -6.62
C VAL A 95 0.42 11.28 -7.00
N CYS A 96 -0.41 10.39 -7.56
CA CYS A 96 -1.77 10.73 -7.98
C CYS A 96 -2.60 11.21 -6.78
N ARG A 97 -2.57 10.44 -5.66
CA ARG A 97 -3.27 10.80 -4.41
C ARG A 97 -2.81 12.16 -3.87
N LEU A 98 -1.51 12.38 -3.77
CA LEU A 98 -0.93 13.63 -3.28
C LEU A 98 -1.29 14.82 -4.18
N LYS A 99 -1.21 14.66 -5.51
CA LYS A 99 -1.54 15.73 -6.46
C LYS A 99 -3.02 16.08 -6.45
N ASN A 100 -3.90 15.10 -6.28
CA ASN A 100 -5.33 15.36 -6.14
C ASN A 100 -5.63 16.13 -4.86
N MET A 101 -5.00 15.77 -3.74
CA MET A 101 -5.11 16.53 -2.49
C MET A 101 -4.57 17.96 -2.65
N ALA A 102 -3.37 18.12 -3.22
CA ALA A 102 -2.77 19.43 -3.45
C ALA A 102 -3.67 20.35 -4.31
N ARG A 103 -4.29 19.81 -5.37
CA ARG A 103 -5.27 20.55 -6.18
C ARG A 103 -6.46 21.01 -5.36
N SER A 104 -7.01 20.15 -4.49
CA SER A 104 -8.14 20.50 -3.62
C SER A 104 -7.78 21.61 -2.63
N LEU A 105 -6.53 21.60 -2.13
CA LEU A 105 -5.96 22.60 -1.24
C LEU A 105 -5.43 23.86 -1.98
N LYS A 106 -5.58 23.91 -3.31
CA LYS A 106 -5.06 24.99 -4.18
C LYS A 106 -3.54 25.20 -4.08
N VAL A 107 -2.81 24.14 -3.75
CA VAL A 107 -1.35 24.10 -3.72
C VAL A 107 -0.81 23.64 -5.09
N PRO A 108 0.28 24.23 -5.61
CA PRO A 108 0.90 23.80 -6.85
C PRO A 108 1.37 22.33 -6.79
N PRO A 109 0.86 21.42 -7.65
CA PRO A 109 1.24 20.01 -7.63
C PRO A 109 2.66 19.76 -8.17
N THR A 110 3.34 20.79 -8.68
CA THR A 110 4.71 20.73 -9.21
C THR A 110 5.75 20.41 -8.13
N LYS A 111 5.43 20.67 -6.85
CA LYS A 111 6.23 20.30 -5.70
C LYS A 111 6.26 18.79 -5.43
N ILE A 112 5.31 18.02 -6.00
CA ILE A 112 5.14 16.58 -5.75
C ILE A 112 5.79 15.76 -6.87
N LYS A 113 6.81 14.95 -6.52
CA LYS A 113 7.62 14.17 -7.48
C LYS A 113 7.86 12.74 -6.98
N LEU A 114 8.18 11.84 -7.90
CA LEU A 114 8.70 10.51 -7.57
C LEU A 114 10.14 10.64 -7.10
N LEU A 115 10.47 10.01 -5.97
CA LEU A 115 11.86 9.92 -5.52
C LEU A 115 12.71 9.14 -6.54
N GLY A 116 12.18 8.05 -7.09
CA GLY A 116 12.88 7.27 -8.13
C GLY A 116 13.09 8.03 -9.44
N SER A 117 12.43 9.19 -9.67
CA SER A 117 12.75 10.00 -10.86
C SER A 117 14.13 10.64 -10.83
N PHE A 118 14.82 10.59 -9.67
CA PHE A 118 16.20 11.05 -9.51
C PHE A 118 17.22 9.90 -9.57
N ASP A 119 16.78 8.66 -9.75
CA ASP A 119 17.68 7.51 -9.84
C ASP A 119 18.41 7.50 -11.20
N PRO A 120 19.76 7.58 -11.24
CA PRO A 120 20.52 7.55 -12.49
C PRO A 120 20.39 6.21 -13.24
N GLU A 121 19.99 5.12 -12.57
CA GLU A 121 19.75 3.82 -13.20
C GLU A 121 18.34 3.72 -13.83
N GLY A 122 17.50 4.76 -13.67
CA GLY A 122 16.19 4.85 -14.30
C GLY A 122 15.08 4.09 -13.58
N VAL A 123 15.28 3.66 -12.33
CA VAL A 123 14.24 3.00 -11.53
C VAL A 123 13.30 4.04 -10.93
N THR A 124 12.16 4.29 -11.59
CA THR A 124 11.23 5.35 -11.17
C THR A 124 10.37 5.01 -9.96
N LYS A 125 10.07 3.72 -9.75
CA LYS A 125 9.16 3.21 -8.71
C LYS A 125 9.94 2.50 -7.60
N ILE A 126 9.90 3.05 -6.39
CA ILE A 126 10.47 2.45 -5.19
C ILE A 126 9.45 1.51 -4.57
N ARG A 127 9.64 0.21 -4.80
CA ARG A 127 8.69 -0.85 -4.43
C ARG A 127 8.45 -0.90 -2.92
N ASP A 128 7.20 -1.13 -2.55
CA ASP A 128 6.82 -1.36 -1.16
C ASP A 128 7.38 -2.72 -0.69
N PRO A 129 8.23 -2.74 0.35
CA PRO A 129 8.82 -3.99 0.85
C PRO A 129 7.80 -4.90 1.56
N ILE A 130 6.57 -4.44 1.81
CA ILE A 130 5.51 -5.23 2.47
C ILE A 130 4.51 -5.83 1.47
N ARG A 131 4.46 -5.37 0.20
CA ARG A 131 3.50 -5.86 -0.79
C ARG A 131 3.91 -7.23 -1.35
N HIS A 132 3.43 -8.31 -0.72
CA HIS A 132 3.64 -9.70 -1.19
C HIS A 132 2.40 -10.37 -1.80
N VAL A 133 1.21 -9.78 -1.65
CA VAL A 133 -0.07 -10.42 -2.01
C VAL A 133 -1.02 -9.38 -2.61
N ALA A 134 -1.64 -9.71 -3.74
CA ALA A 134 -2.83 -9.02 -4.24
C ALA A 134 -4.05 -9.94 -4.08
N ILE A 135 -5.12 -9.41 -3.51
CA ILE A 135 -6.40 -10.10 -3.39
C ILE A 135 -7.39 -9.38 -4.30
N SER A 136 -7.87 -10.05 -5.35
CA SER A 136 -8.91 -9.50 -6.23
C SER A 136 -10.27 -9.97 -5.73
N ILE A 137 -11.03 -9.06 -5.10
CA ILE A 137 -12.37 -9.35 -4.54
C ILE A 137 -13.49 -8.96 -5.52
N CYS A 138 -13.16 -8.22 -6.59
CA CYS A 138 -14.07 -7.96 -7.69
C CYS A 138 -13.51 -8.58 -8.95
N ALA A 139 -14.38 -9.25 -9.69
CA ALA A 139 -14.08 -9.98 -10.91
C ALA A 139 -13.14 -9.18 -11.83
N PRO A 140 -12.19 -9.84 -12.52
CA PRO A 140 -11.18 -9.18 -13.36
C PRO A 140 -11.71 -8.23 -14.45
N ILE A 141 -13.03 -8.19 -14.71
CA ILE A 141 -13.61 -7.61 -15.93
C ILE A 141 -14.67 -6.55 -15.65
N ALA A 142 -15.31 -6.54 -14.47
CA ALA A 142 -16.51 -5.75 -14.28
C ALA A 142 -16.17 -4.29 -13.87
N ASP A 143 -16.30 -3.35 -14.80
CA ASP A 143 -15.94 -1.93 -14.64
C ASP A 143 -16.93 -1.12 -13.79
N TRP A 144 -18.14 -1.64 -13.58
CA TRP A 144 -19.26 -0.96 -12.92
C TRP A 144 -18.96 -0.39 -11.53
N ASN A 145 -17.96 -0.93 -10.82
CA ASN A 145 -17.57 -0.44 -9.50
C ASN A 145 -16.23 0.30 -9.47
N VAL A 146 -15.50 0.48 -10.58
CA VAL A 146 -14.17 1.12 -10.54
C VAL A 146 -14.27 2.54 -9.96
N GLY A 147 -13.43 2.83 -8.97
CA GLY A 147 -13.42 4.13 -8.28
C GLY A 147 -14.40 4.22 -7.10
N CYS A 148 -15.15 3.17 -6.80
CA CYS A 148 -16.07 3.11 -5.66
C CYS A 148 -15.37 2.62 -4.37
N SER A 149 -15.95 3.00 -3.23
CA SER A 149 -15.65 2.35 -1.95
C SER A 149 -16.23 0.92 -1.93
N PRO A 150 -15.67 -0.01 -1.14
CA PRO A 150 -16.30 -1.30 -0.89
C PRO A 150 -17.75 -1.14 -0.44
N GLU A 151 -18.55 -2.15 -0.75
CA GLU A 151 -19.97 -2.19 -0.45
C GLU A 151 -20.21 -1.95 1.06
N PRO A 152 -21.23 -1.15 1.46
CA PRO A 152 -21.40 -0.72 2.85
C PRO A 152 -21.53 -1.85 3.89
N ARG A 153 -22.15 -2.98 3.55
CA ARG A 153 -22.26 -4.16 4.43
C ARG A 153 -20.89 -4.82 4.62
N CYS A 154 -20.01 -4.81 3.61
CA CYS A 154 -18.62 -5.23 3.77
C CYS A 154 -17.88 -4.34 4.78
N ILE A 155 -18.02 -3.00 4.66
CA ILE A 155 -17.44 -2.05 5.63
C ILE A 155 -18.00 -2.26 7.03
N GLN A 156 -19.30 -2.53 7.15
CA GLN A 156 -19.95 -2.85 8.42
C GLN A 156 -19.36 -4.11 9.07
N VAL A 157 -19.23 -5.21 8.31
CA VAL A 157 -18.64 -6.45 8.84
C VAL A 157 -17.18 -6.23 9.25
N LEU A 158 -16.39 -5.49 8.47
CA LEU A 158 -15.03 -5.12 8.87
C LEU A 158 -15.03 -4.37 10.22
N ALA A 159 -15.92 -3.40 10.39
CA ALA A 159 -16.04 -2.62 11.62
C ALA A 159 -16.43 -3.49 12.83
N GLU A 160 -17.30 -4.50 12.65
CA GLU A 160 -17.65 -5.48 13.69
C GLU A 160 -16.41 -6.24 14.23
N HIS A 161 -15.35 -6.35 13.41
CA HIS A 161 -14.08 -6.97 13.77
C HIS A 161 -12.95 -5.95 14.08
N ASN A 162 -13.29 -4.69 14.34
CA ASN A 162 -12.34 -3.59 14.56
C ASN A 162 -11.37 -3.38 13.38
N MET A 163 -11.82 -3.66 12.16
CA MET A 163 -11.08 -3.42 10.92
C MET A 163 -11.72 -2.28 10.14
N THR A 164 -10.91 -1.59 9.34
CA THR A 164 -11.37 -0.53 8.44
C THR A 164 -10.75 -0.74 7.06
N SER A 165 -11.42 -0.25 6.01
CA SER A 165 -10.89 -0.25 4.65
C SER A 165 -11.08 1.13 4.03
N ASP A 166 -9.99 1.71 3.53
CA ASP A 166 -9.99 2.88 2.64
C ASP A 166 -9.77 2.47 1.18
N HIS A 167 -9.93 1.17 0.88
CA HIS A 167 -9.76 0.64 -0.46
C HIS A 167 -10.67 1.36 -1.43
N ILE A 168 -10.15 1.65 -2.61
CA ILE A 168 -10.94 2.07 -3.75
C ILE A 168 -10.75 0.99 -4.81
N THR A 169 -11.88 0.46 -5.25
CA THR A 169 -11.93 -0.59 -6.26
C THR A 169 -11.25 -0.11 -7.54
N ARG A 170 -10.40 -0.98 -8.08
CA ARG A 170 -9.77 -0.82 -9.39
C ARG A 170 -9.80 -2.14 -10.12
N GLN A 171 -9.65 -2.09 -11.44
CA GLN A 171 -9.42 -3.30 -12.22
C GLN A 171 -8.02 -3.86 -11.99
N ILE A 172 -7.92 -5.17 -12.16
CA ILE A 172 -6.64 -5.85 -12.29
C ILE A 172 -5.97 -5.46 -13.61
N THR A 173 -4.65 -5.38 -13.61
CA THR A 173 -3.83 -4.92 -14.73
C THR A 173 -2.74 -5.94 -15.03
N GLU A 174 -2.16 -5.90 -16.23
CA GLU A 174 -1.01 -6.75 -16.58
C GLU A 174 0.15 -6.62 -15.57
N SER A 175 0.37 -5.40 -15.06
CA SER A 175 1.39 -5.15 -14.03
C SER A 175 1.14 -5.97 -12.77
N ASP A 176 -0.11 -6.24 -12.39
CA ASP A 176 -0.40 -7.06 -11.21
C ASP A 176 0.14 -8.49 -11.37
N TYR A 177 -0.02 -9.08 -12.57
CA TYR A 177 0.49 -10.41 -12.89
C TYR A 177 2.02 -10.50 -12.94
N LEU A 178 2.70 -9.37 -13.12
CA LEU A 178 4.16 -9.27 -13.19
C LEU A 178 4.78 -8.86 -11.85
N GLU A 179 4.06 -8.10 -11.02
CA GLU A 179 4.54 -7.59 -9.74
C GLU A 179 4.30 -8.57 -8.59
N PHE A 180 3.09 -9.13 -8.48
CA PHE A 180 2.70 -9.95 -7.33
C PHE A 180 3.15 -11.41 -7.46
N ASP A 181 3.45 -12.03 -6.32
CA ASP A 181 3.77 -13.46 -6.24
C ASP A 181 2.51 -14.34 -6.24
N TYR A 182 1.42 -13.83 -5.67
CA TYR A 182 0.13 -14.51 -5.57
C TYR A 182 -1.00 -13.56 -5.94
N ILE A 183 -1.92 -14.06 -6.76
CA ILE A 183 -3.20 -13.42 -7.08
C ILE A 183 -4.30 -14.40 -6.69
N PHE A 184 -5.24 -13.93 -5.87
CA PHE A 184 -6.35 -14.75 -5.40
C PHE A 184 -7.67 -14.43 -6.10
N GLY A 185 -8.38 -15.47 -6.53
CA GLY A 185 -9.81 -15.44 -6.87
C GLY A 185 -10.67 -16.00 -5.72
N MET A 186 -11.95 -15.61 -5.67
CA MET A 186 -12.88 -16.04 -4.61
C MET A 186 -13.70 -17.27 -5.00
N ASP A 187 -14.00 -17.41 -6.29
CA ASP A 187 -14.75 -18.50 -6.87
C ASP A 187 -14.11 -18.99 -8.18
N ASP A 188 -14.70 -20.03 -8.77
CA ASP A 188 -14.18 -20.63 -10.00
C ASP A 188 -14.24 -19.66 -11.20
N TYR A 189 -15.26 -18.80 -11.27
CA TYR A 189 -15.39 -17.79 -12.33
C TYR A 189 -14.25 -16.77 -12.28
N ASN A 190 -13.91 -16.28 -11.09
CA ASN A 190 -12.76 -15.40 -10.90
C ASN A 190 -11.47 -16.07 -11.38
N ILE A 191 -11.28 -17.34 -11.08
CA ILE A 191 -10.08 -18.08 -11.49
C ILE A 191 -10.01 -18.25 -13.00
N GLU A 192 -11.13 -18.56 -13.66
CA GLU A 192 -11.21 -18.63 -15.12
C GLU A 192 -10.85 -17.28 -15.76
N ASP A 193 -11.45 -16.19 -15.29
CA ASP A 193 -11.19 -14.84 -15.81
C ASP A 193 -9.74 -14.39 -15.57
N LEU A 194 -9.20 -14.64 -14.37
CA LEU A 194 -7.81 -14.30 -14.03
C LEU A 194 -6.83 -15.06 -14.91
N LYS A 195 -7.10 -16.35 -15.17
CA LYS A 195 -6.25 -17.16 -16.06
C LYS A 195 -6.38 -16.72 -17.51
N ALA A 196 -7.55 -16.31 -17.95
CA ALA A 196 -7.77 -15.79 -19.30
C ALA A 196 -7.07 -14.45 -19.53
N GLY A 197 -7.05 -13.57 -18.52
CA GLY A 197 -6.41 -12.26 -18.56
C GLY A 197 -4.90 -12.25 -18.26
N ALA A 198 -4.32 -13.39 -17.86
CA ALA A 198 -2.92 -13.45 -17.47
C ALA A 198 -1.96 -13.34 -18.69
N PRO A 199 -1.01 -12.37 -18.70
CA PRO A 199 0.01 -12.29 -19.71
C PRO A 199 0.98 -13.48 -19.62
N LYS A 200 1.67 -13.79 -20.73
CA LYS A 200 2.74 -14.80 -20.75
C LYS A 200 4.07 -14.11 -21.11
N PRO A 201 5.11 -14.15 -20.24
CA PRO A 201 5.14 -14.82 -18.93
C PRO A 201 4.40 -14.02 -17.84
N SER A 202 3.84 -14.73 -16.85
CA SER A 202 3.31 -14.15 -15.61
C SER A 202 4.15 -14.65 -14.43
N LYS A 203 4.44 -13.74 -13.49
CA LYS A 203 5.13 -14.05 -12.23
C LYS A 203 4.15 -14.66 -11.22
N ALA A 204 2.93 -14.14 -11.18
CA ALA A 204 1.94 -14.44 -10.17
C ALA A 204 1.40 -15.86 -10.24
N LYS A 205 1.27 -16.51 -9.08
CA LYS A 205 0.48 -17.73 -8.91
C LYS A 205 -0.98 -17.35 -8.71
N ILE A 206 -1.84 -17.77 -9.64
CA ILE A 206 -3.29 -17.56 -9.57
C ILE A 206 -3.91 -18.72 -8.80
N LEU A 207 -4.47 -18.44 -7.63
CA LEU A 207 -4.97 -19.44 -6.67
C LEU A 207 -6.38 -19.08 -6.17
N LEU A 208 -7.16 -20.08 -5.77
CA LEU A 208 -8.46 -19.87 -5.13
C LEU A 208 -8.23 -19.65 -3.63
N LEU A 209 -8.70 -18.52 -3.07
CA LEU A 209 -8.42 -18.18 -1.67
C LEU A 209 -8.98 -19.23 -0.71
N GLY A 210 -10.21 -19.70 -0.95
CA GLY A 210 -10.85 -20.67 -0.09
C GLY A 210 -10.25 -22.09 -0.15
N GLU A 211 -9.23 -22.36 -0.98
CA GLU A 211 -8.40 -23.57 -0.84
C GLU A 211 -7.63 -23.61 0.49
N TYR A 212 -7.43 -22.44 1.09
CA TYR A 212 -6.79 -22.32 2.39
C TYR A 212 -7.79 -22.42 3.55
N ASP A 213 -9.09 -22.53 3.32
CA ASP A 213 -10.04 -22.98 4.35
C ASP A 213 -10.16 -24.51 4.30
N PHE A 214 -9.88 -25.17 5.43
CA PHE A 214 -10.02 -26.64 5.50
C PHE A 214 -11.47 -27.09 5.67
N ASN A 215 -12.39 -26.13 5.89
CA ASN A 215 -13.81 -26.37 5.85
C ASN A 215 -14.31 -26.25 4.40
N LYS A 216 -15.11 -27.21 3.95
CA LYS A 216 -15.75 -27.17 2.63
C LYS A 216 -17.04 -26.32 2.67
N PRO A 217 -17.42 -25.67 1.56
CA PRO A 217 -16.75 -25.65 0.25
C PRO A 217 -15.56 -24.67 0.17
N ASN A 218 -14.68 -24.85 -0.85
CA ASN A 218 -13.56 -23.94 -1.11
C ASN A 218 -14.00 -22.65 -1.84
N VAL A 219 -15.18 -22.67 -2.46
CA VAL A 219 -15.74 -21.50 -3.12
C VAL A 219 -16.22 -20.54 -2.05
N ILE A 220 -15.81 -19.28 -2.17
CA ILE A 220 -16.30 -18.17 -1.35
C ILE A 220 -17.44 -17.53 -2.16
N PRO A 221 -18.71 -17.74 -1.78
CA PRO A 221 -19.85 -17.26 -2.57
C PRO A 221 -19.91 -15.74 -2.57
N ASP A 222 -20.37 -15.14 -3.67
CA ASP A 222 -20.66 -13.70 -3.74
C ASP A 222 -21.89 -13.36 -2.89
N PRO A 223 -21.75 -12.59 -1.79
CA PRO A 223 -22.86 -12.27 -0.90
C PRO A 223 -23.73 -11.11 -1.41
N TYR A 224 -23.42 -10.50 -2.55
CA TYR A 224 -24.03 -9.24 -3.00
C TYR A 224 -25.56 -9.30 -3.10
N PHE A 225 -26.09 -10.41 -3.63
CA PHE A 225 -27.52 -10.62 -3.84
C PHE A 225 -28.27 -11.10 -2.58
N GLU A 226 -27.56 -11.35 -1.48
CA GLU A 226 -28.22 -11.64 -0.21
C GLU A 226 -28.94 -10.41 0.32
N ARG A 227 -30.11 -10.61 0.91
CA ARG A 227 -30.96 -9.51 1.41
C ARG A 227 -30.48 -8.95 2.75
N ASP A 228 -29.75 -9.75 3.52
CA ASP A 228 -29.28 -9.39 4.84
C ASP A 228 -27.75 -9.42 4.92
N ILE A 229 -27.22 -9.21 6.13
CA ILE A 229 -25.78 -9.15 6.38
C ILE A 229 -25.16 -10.53 6.69
N HIS A 230 -25.97 -11.58 6.84
CA HIS A 230 -25.48 -12.88 7.28
C HIS A 230 -24.53 -13.50 6.26
N GLY A 231 -24.79 -13.37 4.96
CA GLY A 231 -23.86 -13.77 3.90
C GLY A 231 -22.51 -13.11 4.01
N PHE A 232 -22.49 -11.79 4.21
CA PHE A 232 -21.24 -11.03 4.37
C PHE A 232 -20.43 -11.50 5.58
N ARG A 233 -21.08 -11.80 6.71
CA ARG A 233 -20.42 -12.36 7.90
C ARG A 233 -19.86 -13.77 7.63
N SER A 234 -20.65 -14.64 7.00
CA SER A 234 -20.24 -16.00 6.66
C SER A 234 -19.02 -16.01 5.73
N VAL A 235 -19.05 -15.14 4.71
CA VAL A 235 -17.94 -14.94 3.76
C VAL A 235 -16.72 -14.37 4.48
N PHE A 236 -16.89 -13.38 5.36
CA PHE A 236 -15.79 -12.84 6.16
C PHE A 236 -15.11 -13.92 7.00
N ASP A 237 -15.88 -14.76 7.69
CA ASP A 237 -15.33 -15.85 8.51
C ASP A 237 -14.51 -16.84 7.66
N GLN A 238 -14.99 -17.17 6.46
CA GLN A 238 -14.28 -18.05 5.52
C GLN A 238 -12.99 -17.40 5.00
N ILE A 239 -13.05 -16.13 4.59
CA ILE A 239 -11.88 -15.35 4.17
C ILE A 239 -10.86 -15.26 5.30
N TYR A 240 -11.30 -14.99 6.52
CA TYR A 240 -10.42 -14.87 7.68
C TYR A 240 -9.65 -16.17 7.94
N ARG A 241 -10.33 -17.32 7.95
CA ARG A 241 -9.69 -18.63 8.08
C ARG A 241 -8.70 -18.90 6.95
N SER A 242 -9.12 -18.61 5.71
CA SER A 242 -8.29 -18.79 4.52
C SER A 242 -6.99 -17.97 4.58
N CYS A 243 -7.10 -16.67 4.87
CA CYS A 243 -5.96 -15.77 5.00
C CYS A 243 -5.01 -16.20 6.11
N LYS A 244 -5.55 -16.61 7.27
CA LYS A 244 -4.74 -17.10 8.39
C LYS A 244 -3.94 -18.34 8.00
N ASN A 245 -4.58 -19.34 7.39
CA ASN A 245 -3.93 -20.58 6.98
C ASN A 245 -2.92 -20.36 5.85
N PHE A 246 -3.22 -19.49 4.89
CA PHE A 246 -2.27 -19.08 3.85
C PHE A 246 -1.01 -18.44 4.47
N TYR A 247 -1.19 -17.49 5.38
CA TYR A 247 -0.08 -16.83 6.06
C TYR A 247 0.81 -17.84 6.80
N GLU A 248 0.20 -18.75 7.56
CA GLU A 248 0.94 -19.77 8.31
C GLU A 248 1.72 -20.72 7.38
N ARG A 249 1.13 -21.17 6.27
CA ARG A 249 1.73 -22.19 5.39
C ARG A 249 2.70 -21.64 4.36
N GLU A 250 2.36 -20.54 3.72
CA GLU A 250 3.09 -20.06 2.53
C GLU A 250 4.07 -18.95 2.84
N ILE A 251 3.78 -18.16 3.88
CA ILE A 251 4.59 -16.99 4.25
C ILE A 251 5.51 -17.33 5.43
N LYS A 252 4.96 -17.81 6.55
CA LYS A 252 5.74 -18.05 7.77
C LYS A 252 6.70 -19.24 7.65
N VAL A 253 6.35 -20.29 6.90
CA VAL A 253 7.23 -21.46 6.69
C VAL A 253 8.39 -21.17 5.73
N LYS A 254 8.28 -20.14 4.88
CA LYS A 254 9.34 -19.73 3.95
C LYS A 254 10.27 -18.63 4.51
N SER A 255 10.00 -18.14 5.72
CA SER A 255 10.76 -17.11 6.43
C SER A 255 11.70 -17.76 7.44
#